data_AF-A0A090TTY7-F1
#
_entry.id   AF-A0A090TTY7-F1
#
_cell.length_a   1.000
_cell.length_b   1.000
_cell.length_c   1.000
_cell.angle_alpha   90.00
_cell.angle_beta   90.00
_cell.angle_gamma   90.00
#
_symmetry.space_group_name_H-M   'P 1'
#
loop_
_entity.id
_entity.type
_entity.pdbx_description
1 polymer ?
#
loop_
_entity_poly.entity_id
_entity_poly.type
_entity_poly.pdbx_seq_one_letter_code
_entity_poly.pdbx_strand_id
1 'polypeptide(L)'
;MRVTDSQFNSIMQRALMDNNIRLNRVFEQMSTGKKLNHLSDDPIAAVRLEGLKKNISDNQQYQRNIENVQSQLTRYETNINTLEELSQQVNELLLQGKNGTLDTESRAGIVLELKSLKTEMLTTLNQKTDGSYLFSGTDIFNPAIDTVSYAFNANGDYRQTKVGDELYVSSNFTIADVIGSNAIFTDLDAAIAELETALRDLKLRSIRR
;
A
#
# COMPACT_ATOMS: atom_id res chain seq x y z
N MET A 1 2.27 49.91 -66.18
CA MET A 1 1.09 49.81 -65.29
C MET A 1 1.30 50.77 -64.12
N ARG A 2 0.36 51.70 -63.87
CA ARG A 2 0.36 52.54 -62.64
C ARG A 2 -0.29 51.74 -61.54
N VAL A 3 0.46 51.43 -60.48
CA VAL A 3 -0.13 51.00 -59.20
C VAL A 3 -0.98 52.18 -58.73
N THR A 4 -2.28 51.99 -58.57
CA THR A 4 -3.20 53.05 -58.14
C THR A 4 -2.84 53.48 -56.70
N ASP A 5 -2.86 54.77 -56.37
CA ASP A 5 -2.48 55.26 -55.03
C ASP A 5 -3.27 54.57 -53.89
N SER A 6 -4.48 54.10 -54.18
CA SER A 6 -5.30 53.27 -53.28
C SER A 6 -4.73 51.88 -53.03
N GLN A 7 -4.12 51.25 -54.05
CA GLN A 7 -3.43 49.97 -53.91
C GLN A 7 -2.16 50.14 -53.06
N PHE A 8 -1.40 51.21 -53.27
CA PHE A 8 -0.22 51.53 -52.45
C PHE A 8 -0.58 51.74 -50.97
N ASN A 9 -1.62 52.52 -50.69
CA ASN A 9 -2.13 52.71 -49.33
C ASN A 9 -2.59 51.39 -48.69
N SER A 10 -3.29 50.53 -49.45
CA SER A 10 -3.75 49.23 -48.96
C SER A 10 -2.61 48.24 -48.67
N ILE A 11 -1.51 48.31 -49.41
CA ILE A 11 -0.30 47.49 -49.19
C ILE A 11 0.41 47.98 -47.93
N MET A 12 0.54 49.31 -47.77
CA MET A 12 1.14 49.91 -46.59
C MET A 12 0.36 49.58 -45.32
N GLN A 13 -0.97 49.68 -45.34
CA GLN A 13 -1.82 49.31 -44.21
C GLN A 13 -1.70 47.82 -43.86
N ARG A 14 -1.68 46.93 -44.85
CA ARG A 14 -1.45 45.49 -44.62
C ARG A 14 -0.07 45.22 -44.00
N ALA A 15 0.98 45.87 -44.51
CA ALA A 15 2.31 45.75 -43.94
C ALA A 15 2.38 46.25 -42.49
N LEU A 16 1.69 47.34 -42.15
CA LEU A 16 1.61 47.85 -40.77
C LEU A 16 0.85 46.88 -39.85
N MET A 17 -0.23 46.28 -40.32
CA MET A 17 -0.99 45.28 -39.57
C MET A 17 -0.15 44.02 -39.33
N ASP A 18 0.56 43.52 -40.34
CA ASP A 18 1.47 42.37 -40.23
C ASP A 18 2.60 42.62 -39.23
N ASN A 19 3.17 43.83 -39.23
CA ASN A 19 4.20 44.22 -38.26
C ASN A 19 3.66 44.28 -36.82
N ASN A 20 2.45 44.82 -36.62
CA ASN A 20 1.82 44.83 -35.29
C ASN A 20 1.56 43.40 -34.78
N ILE A 21 1.11 42.49 -35.65
CA ILE A 21 0.92 41.07 -35.29
C ILE A 21 2.25 40.43 -34.86
N ARG A 22 3.33 40.68 -35.61
CA ARG A 22 4.68 40.17 -35.26
C ARG A 22 5.19 40.74 -33.93
N LEU A 23 5.01 42.04 -33.70
CA LEU A 23 5.37 42.68 -32.43
C LEU A 23 4.61 42.09 -31.25
N ASN A 24 3.28 41.93 -31.39
CA ASN A 24 2.46 41.30 -30.35
C ASN A 24 2.92 39.88 -30.03
N ARG A 25 3.25 39.07 -31.04
CA ARG A 25 3.80 37.72 -30.83
C ARG A 25 5.13 37.75 -30.05
N VAL A 26 6.04 38.66 -30.39
CA VAL A 26 7.32 38.80 -29.68
C VAL A 26 7.10 39.26 -28.23
N PHE A 27 6.20 40.22 -28.00
CA PHE A 27 5.83 40.62 -26.64
C PHE A 27 5.24 39.46 -25.85
N GLU A 28 4.37 38.66 -26.46
CA GLU A 28 3.80 37.47 -25.83
C GLU A 28 4.88 36.43 -25.48
N GLN A 29 5.82 36.15 -26.38
CA GLN A 29 6.96 35.27 -26.12
C GLN A 29 7.87 35.82 -25.01
N MET A 30 8.06 37.14 -24.95
CA MET A 30 8.84 37.79 -23.90
C MET A 30 8.14 37.73 -22.53
N SER A 31 6.83 37.92 -22.49
CA SER A 31 6.04 37.84 -21.26
C SER A 31 5.90 36.41 -20.75
N THR A 32 5.73 35.43 -21.63
CA THR A 32 5.57 34.01 -21.28
C THR A 32 6.88 33.26 -21.10
N GLY A 33 7.98 33.78 -21.67
CA GLY A 33 9.26 33.09 -21.79
C GLY A 33 9.24 31.85 -22.70
N LYS A 34 8.11 31.59 -23.38
CA LYS A 34 7.92 30.40 -24.22
C LYS A 34 8.01 30.79 -25.69
N LYS A 35 8.75 30.00 -26.47
CA LYS A 35 8.84 30.17 -27.92
C LYS A 35 7.52 29.81 -28.62
N LEU A 36 6.75 28.88 -28.06
CA LEU A 36 5.49 28.39 -28.61
C LEU A 36 4.37 28.66 -27.60
N ASN A 37 3.48 29.59 -27.95
CA ASN A 37 2.30 29.92 -27.12
C ASN A 37 1.02 29.34 -27.69
N HIS A 38 0.88 29.32 -29.02
CA HIS A 38 -0.28 28.78 -29.71
C HIS A 38 0.10 27.57 -30.56
N LEU A 39 -0.79 26.58 -30.66
CA LEU A 39 -0.62 25.44 -31.58
C LEU A 39 -0.52 25.90 -33.05
N SER A 40 -1.09 27.07 -33.37
CA SER A 40 -1.07 27.69 -34.69
C SER A 40 0.30 28.26 -35.10
N ASP A 41 1.22 28.49 -34.15
CA ASP A 41 2.54 29.08 -34.44
C ASP A 41 3.51 28.05 -35.06
N ASP A 42 3.44 26.79 -34.62
CA ASP A 42 4.12 25.64 -35.23
C ASP A 42 3.37 24.35 -34.83
N PRO A 43 2.50 23.81 -35.69
CA PRO A 43 1.69 22.63 -35.35
C PRO A 43 2.54 21.37 -35.15
N ILE A 44 3.70 21.26 -35.80
CA ILE A 44 4.58 20.09 -35.66
C ILE A 44 5.29 20.14 -34.31
N ALA A 45 5.85 21.29 -33.95
CA ALA A 45 6.47 21.49 -32.65
C ALA A 45 5.43 21.39 -31.51
N ALA A 46 4.20 21.86 -31.73
CA ALA A 46 3.10 21.75 -30.77
C ALA A 46 2.74 20.31 -30.45
N VAL A 47 2.58 19.45 -31.47
CA VAL A 47 2.31 18.01 -31.27
C VAL A 47 3.44 17.34 -30.49
N ARG A 48 4.70 17.66 -30.81
CA ARG A 48 5.86 17.12 -30.08
C ARG A 48 5.86 17.59 -28.63
N LEU A 49 5.57 18.86 -28.37
CA LEU A 49 5.48 19.41 -27.02
C LEU A 49 4.36 18.74 -26.21
N GLU A 50 3.19 18.51 -26.81
CA GLU A 50 2.10 17.80 -26.13
C GLU A 50 2.45 16.34 -25.84
N GLY A 51 3.15 15.65 -26.75
CA GLY A 51 3.69 14.32 -26.47
C GLY A 51 4.63 14.33 -25.26
N LEU A 52 5.52 15.32 -25.16
CA LEU A 52 6.42 15.48 -24.00
C LEU A 52 5.66 15.80 -22.71
N LYS A 53 4.65 16.68 -22.75
CA LYS A 53 3.81 16.99 -21.59
C LYS A 53 3.03 15.77 -21.10
N LYS A 54 2.49 14.98 -22.03
CA LYS A 54 1.85 13.70 -21.71
C LYS A 54 2.82 12.77 -21.01
N ASN A 55 4.02 12.57 -21.57
CA ASN A 55 5.05 11.75 -20.93
C ASN A 55 5.43 12.25 -19.53
N ILE A 56 5.51 13.56 -19.32
CA ILE A 56 5.75 14.15 -17.99
C ILE A 56 4.58 13.83 -17.04
N SER A 57 3.35 14.00 -17.49
CA SER A 57 2.14 13.74 -16.70
C SER A 57 2.02 12.26 -16.31
N ASP A 58 2.30 11.37 -17.26
CA ASP A 58 2.32 9.92 -17.05
C ASP A 58 3.40 9.55 -16.02
N ASN A 59 4.61 10.10 -16.15
CA ASN A 59 5.69 9.89 -15.17
C ASN A 59 5.33 10.42 -13.78
N GLN A 60 4.69 11.58 -13.67
CA GLN A 60 4.23 12.10 -12.39
C GLN A 60 3.15 11.20 -11.77
N GLN A 61 2.27 10.60 -12.57
CA GLN A 61 1.31 9.62 -12.08
C GLN A 61 2.01 8.35 -11.59
N TYR A 62 3.03 7.87 -12.31
CA TYR A 62 3.83 6.73 -11.89
C TYR A 62 4.55 6.99 -10.56
N GLN A 63 5.14 8.18 -10.37
CA GLN A 63 5.75 8.57 -9.10
C GLN A 63 4.74 8.53 -7.94
N ARG A 64 3.56 9.13 -8.10
CA ARG A 64 2.49 9.08 -7.08
C ARG A 64 2.06 7.64 -6.78
N ASN A 65 1.96 6.82 -7.81
CA ASN A 65 1.61 5.41 -7.66
C ASN A 65 2.68 4.64 -6.88
N ILE A 66 3.96 4.88 -7.16
CA ILE A 66 5.09 4.29 -6.43
C ILE A 66 5.05 4.71 -4.96
N GLU A 67 4.87 5.99 -4.67
CA GLU A 67 4.78 6.51 -3.30
C GLU A 67 3.62 5.86 -2.52
N ASN A 68 2.46 5.71 -3.17
CA ASN A 68 1.31 5.03 -2.58
C ASN A 68 1.59 3.55 -2.29
N VAL A 69 2.20 2.83 -3.24
CA VAL A 69 2.57 1.42 -3.06
C VAL A 69 3.60 1.30 -1.93
N GLN A 70 4.61 2.16 -1.90
CA GLN A 70 5.62 2.16 -0.84
C GLN A 70 4.99 2.39 0.54
N SER A 71 4.10 3.38 0.66
CA SER A 71 3.37 3.64 1.92
C SER A 71 2.53 2.45 2.36
N GLN A 72 1.87 1.76 1.42
CA GLN A 72 1.13 0.54 1.71
C GLN A 72 2.06 -0.58 2.17
N LEU A 73 3.16 -0.84 1.45
CA LEU A 73 4.13 -1.88 1.79
C LEU A 73 4.79 -1.64 3.16
N THR A 74 5.16 -0.40 3.50
CA THR A 74 5.67 -0.07 4.84
C THR A 74 4.64 -0.40 5.93
N ARG A 75 3.34 -0.15 5.67
CA ARG A 75 2.28 -0.53 6.63
C ARG A 75 2.19 -2.05 6.79
N TYR A 76 2.30 -2.82 5.70
CA TYR A 76 2.36 -4.29 5.80
C TYR A 76 3.59 -4.74 6.60
N GLU A 77 4.76 -4.20 6.30
CA GLU A 77 6.02 -4.52 6.97
C GLU A 77 5.93 -4.29 8.48
N THR A 78 5.43 -3.13 8.92
CA THR A 78 5.25 -2.87 10.36
C THR A 78 4.36 -3.91 11.04
N ASN A 79 3.25 -4.28 10.41
CA ASN A 79 2.33 -5.30 10.97
C ASN A 79 2.96 -6.70 11.00
N ILE A 80 3.70 -7.06 9.95
CA ILE A 80 4.41 -8.35 9.88
C ILE A 80 5.51 -8.41 10.94
N ASN A 81 6.27 -7.33 11.15
CA ASN A 81 7.28 -7.26 12.21
C ASN A 81 6.65 -7.45 13.60
N THR A 82 5.50 -6.83 13.87
CA THR A 82 4.75 -7.05 15.12
C THR A 82 4.32 -8.52 15.27
N LEU A 83 3.85 -9.15 14.19
CA LEU A 83 3.50 -10.58 14.22
C LEU A 83 4.73 -11.48 14.47
N GLU A 84 5.89 -11.12 13.92
CA GLU A 84 7.14 -11.83 14.17
C GLU A 84 7.54 -11.74 15.66
N GLU A 85 7.52 -10.54 16.23
CA GLU A 85 7.82 -10.31 17.65
C GLU A 85 6.87 -11.10 18.57
N LEU A 86 5.57 -11.07 18.29
CA LEU A 86 4.57 -11.84 19.04
C LEU A 86 4.82 -13.35 18.91
N SER A 87 5.18 -13.83 17.71
CA SER A 87 5.49 -15.25 17.51
C SER A 87 6.75 -15.67 18.27
N GLN A 88 7.76 -14.81 18.39
CA GLN A 88 8.96 -15.09 19.19
C GLN A 88 8.61 -15.20 20.68
N GLN A 89 7.81 -14.27 21.21
CA GLN A 89 7.36 -14.30 22.61
C GLN A 89 6.53 -15.55 22.92
N VAL A 90 5.64 -15.96 22.01
CA VAL A 90 4.88 -17.21 22.15
C VAL A 90 5.83 -18.42 22.25
N ASN A 91 6.84 -18.50 21.39
CA ASN A 91 7.83 -19.58 21.43
C ASN A 91 8.63 -19.61 22.74
N GLU A 92 9.03 -18.45 23.25
CA GLU A 92 9.73 -18.33 24.54
C GLU A 92 8.88 -18.84 25.70
N LEU A 93 7.61 -18.41 25.76
CA LEU A 93 6.66 -18.84 26.80
C LEU A 93 6.31 -20.33 26.70
N LEU A 94 6.19 -20.87 25.48
CA LEU A 94 5.98 -22.31 25.27
C LEU A 94 7.18 -23.12 25.77
N LEU A 95 8.40 -22.68 25.48
CA LEU A 95 9.62 -23.33 25.97
C LEU A 95 9.70 -23.27 27.51
N GLN A 96 9.33 -22.13 28.10
CA GLN A 96 9.26 -21.97 29.56
C GLN A 96 8.19 -22.88 30.18
N GLY A 97 7.01 -22.97 29.57
CA GLY A 97 5.88 -23.81 30.01
C GLY A 97 6.17 -25.32 29.94
N LYS A 98 7.03 -25.72 29.00
CA LYS A 98 7.52 -27.11 28.89
C LYS A 98 8.42 -27.50 30.06
N ASN A 99 9.00 -26.54 30.79
CA ASN A 99 9.82 -26.85 31.96
C ASN A 99 8.97 -27.47 33.08
N GLY A 100 9.22 -28.74 33.39
CA GLY A 100 8.45 -29.53 34.35
C GLY A 100 8.62 -29.13 35.82
N THR A 101 9.56 -28.23 36.13
CA THR A 101 9.82 -27.77 37.51
C THR A 101 9.00 -26.55 37.93
N LEU A 102 8.20 -25.98 37.02
CA LEU A 102 7.38 -24.80 37.30
C LEU A 102 6.25 -25.11 38.28
N ASP A 103 5.99 -24.18 39.20
CA ASP A 103 4.84 -24.22 40.10
C ASP A 103 3.51 -24.00 39.34
N THR A 104 2.41 -24.40 39.98
CA THR A 104 1.07 -24.35 39.39
C THR A 104 0.57 -22.93 39.15
N GLU A 105 1.02 -21.95 39.93
CA GLU A 105 0.65 -20.54 39.78
C GLU A 105 1.38 -19.92 38.60
N SER A 106 2.71 -20.06 38.51
CA SER A 106 3.48 -19.58 37.35
C SER A 106 3.03 -20.21 36.04
N ARG A 107 2.70 -21.51 36.04
CA ARG A 107 2.20 -22.19 34.83
C ARG A 107 0.83 -21.68 34.39
N ALA A 108 -0.04 -21.34 35.35
CA ALA A 108 -1.33 -20.71 35.03
C ALA A 108 -1.15 -19.28 34.48
N GLY A 109 -0.15 -18.54 34.99
CA GLY A 109 0.23 -17.23 34.46
C GLY A 109 0.70 -17.30 33.01
N ILE A 110 1.58 -18.26 32.67
CA ILE A 110 2.04 -18.49 31.28
C ILE A 110 0.87 -18.79 30.34
N VAL A 111 -0.06 -19.65 30.77
CA VAL A 111 -1.26 -19.97 29.96
C VAL A 111 -2.11 -18.73 29.69
N LEU A 112 -2.28 -17.85 30.69
CA LEU A 112 -3.02 -16.61 30.52
C LEU A 112 -2.32 -15.66 29.54
N GLU A 113 -1.01 -15.55 29.64
CA GLU A 113 -0.19 -14.72 28.74
C GLU A 113 -0.25 -15.23 27.29
N LEU A 114 -0.11 -16.55 27.08
CA LEU A 114 -0.24 -17.17 25.76
C LEU A 114 -1.60 -16.89 25.11
N LYS A 115 -2.69 -16.89 25.90
CA LYS A 115 -4.03 -16.53 25.40
C LYS A 115 -4.13 -15.05 25.04
N SER A 116 -3.47 -14.18 25.79
CA SER A 116 -3.39 -12.75 25.50
C SER A 116 -2.65 -12.51 24.18
N LEU A 117 -1.44 -13.06 24.05
CA LEU A 117 -0.63 -12.95 22.83
C LEU A 117 -1.35 -13.51 21.60
N LYS A 118 -2.06 -14.64 21.73
CA LYS A 118 -2.89 -15.17 20.64
C LYS A 118 -3.95 -14.16 20.21
N THR A 119 -4.65 -13.55 21.17
CA THR A 119 -5.70 -12.56 20.89
C THR A 119 -5.10 -11.32 20.21
N GLU A 120 -3.91 -10.91 20.63
CA GLU A 120 -3.18 -9.81 20.02
C GLU A 120 -2.79 -10.13 18.57
N MET A 121 -2.22 -11.32 18.30
CA MET A 121 -1.89 -11.76 16.94
C MET A 121 -3.12 -11.74 16.02
N LEU A 122 -4.27 -12.23 16.48
CA LEU A 122 -5.52 -12.21 15.71
C LEU A 122 -6.02 -10.78 15.46
N THR A 123 -5.78 -9.87 16.39
CA THR A 123 -6.15 -8.46 16.26
C THR A 123 -5.25 -7.76 15.23
N THR A 124 -3.94 -8.02 15.27
CA THR A 124 -2.97 -7.51 14.29
C THR A 124 -3.25 -8.03 12.87
N LEU A 125 -3.61 -9.31 12.73
CA LEU A 125 -4.03 -9.87 11.43
C LEU A 125 -5.33 -9.25 10.90
N ASN A 126 -6.19 -8.76 11.79
CA ASN A 126 -7.43 -8.08 11.44
C ASN A 126 -7.32 -6.55 11.56
N GLN A 127 -6.09 -6.01 11.52
CA GLN A 127 -5.89 -4.57 11.60
C GLN A 127 -6.54 -3.85 10.41
N LYS A 128 -7.17 -2.73 10.72
CA LYS A 128 -7.80 -1.84 9.74
C LYS A 128 -6.93 -0.63 9.50
N THR A 129 -6.88 -0.18 8.26
CA THR A 129 -6.28 1.08 7.87
C THR A 129 -7.17 1.77 6.87
N ASP A 130 -7.51 3.03 7.14
CA ASP A 130 -8.39 3.85 6.30
C ASP A 130 -9.72 3.14 5.94
N GLY A 131 -10.26 2.37 6.90
CA GLY A 131 -11.51 1.62 6.76
C GLY A 131 -11.40 0.27 6.03
N SER A 132 -10.21 -0.08 5.53
CA SER A 132 -9.94 -1.33 4.82
C SER A 132 -9.10 -2.29 5.68
N TYR A 133 -9.40 -3.58 5.64
CA TYR A 133 -8.51 -4.59 6.22
C TYR A 133 -7.25 -4.76 5.35
N LEU A 134 -6.08 -4.90 5.98
CA LEU A 134 -4.81 -5.01 5.24
C LEU A 134 -4.67 -6.38 4.58
N PHE A 135 -4.87 -7.47 5.33
CA PHE A 135 -4.55 -8.82 4.87
C PHE A 135 -5.71 -9.56 4.19
N SER A 136 -6.80 -8.85 3.88
CA SER A 136 -8.02 -9.45 3.31
C SER A 136 -8.05 -9.56 1.77
N GLY A 137 -6.91 -9.29 1.11
CA GLY A 137 -6.79 -9.37 -0.35
C GLY A 137 -7.49 -8.20 -1.05
N THR A 138 -8.46 -8.49 -1.91
CA THR A 138 -9.37 -7.51 -2.54
C THR A 138 -10.68 -7.35 -1.77
N ASP A 139 -11.02 -8.24 -0.83
CA ASP A 139 -12.21 -8.10 0.02
C ASP A 139 -11.91 -7.24 1.26
N ILE A 140 -11.74 -5.94 1.03
CA ILE A 140 -11.33 -4.97 2.04
C ILE A 140 -12.34 -4.73 3.18
N PHE A 141 -13.58 -5.22 3.04
CA PHE A 141 -14.67 -4.96 3.99
C PHE A 141 -14.84 -6.06 5.04
N ASN A 142 -14.31 -7.26 4.77
CA ASN A 142 -14.39 -8.39 5.66
C ASN A 142 -13.05 -8.64 6.38
N PRO A 143 -13.08 -9.10 7.65
CA PRO A 143 -11.87 -9.43 8.39
C PRO A 143 -11.10 -10.54 7.66
N ALA A 144 -9.76 -10.48 7.71
CA ALA A 144 -8.92 -11.45 7.03
C ALA A 144 -9.03 -12.86 7.64
N ILE A 145 -9.20 -12.93 8.98
CA ILE A 145 -9.36 -14.18 9.72
C ILE A 145 -10.56 -14.10 10.67
N ASP A 146 -11.32 -15.19 10.78
CA ASP A 146 -12.28 -15.36 11.87
C ASP A 146 -11.56 -15.67 13.19
N THR A 147 -11.88 -14.92 14.24
CA THR A 147 -11.24 -15.06 15.56
C THR A 147 -11.64 -16.34 16.28
N VAL A 148 -12.71 -17.02 15.85
CA VAL A 148 -13.24 -18.23 16.49
C VAL A 148 -12.87 -19.50 15.71
N SER A 149 -13.12 -19.55 14.40
CA SER A 149 -12.85 -20.73 13.58
C SER A 149 -11.47 -20.76 12.94
N TYR A 150 -10.69 -19.67 13.03
CA TYR A 150 -9.42 -19.48 12.32
C TYR A 150 -9.53 -19.69 10.80
N ALA A 151 -10.75 -19.56 10.25
CA ALA A 151 -10.98 -19.62 8.82
C ALA A 151 -10.52 -18.32 8.16
N PHE A 152 -9.84 -18.44 7.03
CA PHE A 152 -9.48 -17.29 6.21
C PHE A 152 -10.72 -16.87 5.42
N ASN A 153 -11.18 -15.64 5.68
CA ASN A 153 -12.27 -15.04 4.92
C ASN A 153 -11.75 -14.12 3.79
N ALA A 154 -10.44 -13.92 3.74
CA ALA A 154 -9.73 -13.19 2.69
C ALA A 154 -9.75 -13.95 1.36
N ASN A 155 -9.79 -13.22 0.24
CA ASN A 155 -9.51 -13.83 -1.06
C ASN A 155 -8.00 -13.83 -1.38
N GLY A 156 -7.61 -14.75 -2.27
CA GLY A 156 -6.23 -14.91 -2.73
C GLY A 156 -5.82 -13.94 -3.84
N ASP A 157 -6.55 -12.83 -3.99
CA ASP A 157 -6.39 -11.93 -5.13
C ASP A 157 -5.46 -10.76 -4.81
N TYR A 158 -4.61 -10.44 -5.79
CA TYR A 158 -3.65 -9.34 -5.70
C TYR A 158 -4.17 -8.07 -6.36
N ARG A 159 -3.94 -6.93 -5.70
CA ARG A 159 -4.20 -5.59 -6.21
C ARG A 159 -2.96 -5.09 -6.91
N GLN A 160 -3.08 -4.76 -8.19
CA GLN A 160 -1.95 -4.28 -8.98
C GLN A 160 -2.05 -2.78 -9.23
N THR A 161 -0.93 -2.08 -9.02
CA THR A 161 -0.80 -0.65 -9.31
C THR A 161 0.20 -0.45 -10.44
N LYS A 162 -0.15 0.37 -11.44
CA LYS A 162 0.73 0.70 -12.56
C LYS A 162 1.80 1.70 -12.10
N VAL A 163 3.07 1.34 -12.19
CA VAL A 163 4.22 2.14 -11.71
C VAL A 163 5.19 2.53 -12.82
N GLY A 164 4.91 2.14 -14.05
CA GLY A 164 5.71 2.48 -15.22
C GLY A 164 4.96 2.14 -16.49
N ASP A 165 5.59 2.37 -17.64
CA ASP A 165 5.01 1.91 -18.89
C ASP A 165 4.99 0.38 -18.92
N GLU A 166 3.80 -0.18 -19.09
CA GLU A 166 3.51 -1.63 -18.99
C GLU A 166 3.97 -2.34 -17.68
N LEU A 167 4.39 -1.59 -16.65
CA LEU A 167 4.87 -2.15 -15.39
C LEU A 167 3.81 -2.05 -14.28
N TYR A 168 3.47 -3.20 -13.71
CA TYR A 168 2.53 -3.35 -12.62
C TYR A 168 3.19 -4.02 -11.41
N VAL A 169 2.91 -3.50 -10.22
CA VAL A 169 3.42 -4.03 -8.95
C VAL A 169 2.24 -4.36 -8.05
N SER A 170 2.32 -5.50 -7.34
CA SER A 170 1.34 -5.87 -6.33
C SER A 170 1.45 -4.92 -5.14
N SER A 171 0.31 -4.37 -4.69
CA SER A 171 0.24 -3.42 -3.58
C SER A 171 -0.38 -4.02 -2.32
N ASN A 172 -0.69 -5.31 -2.32
CA ASN A 172 -1.22 -6.04 -1.17
C ASN A 172 -0.53 -7.39 -0.97
N PHE A 173 -0.66 -7.91 0.25
CA PHE A 173 -0.35 -9.27 0.64
C PHE A 173 -1.61 -9.93 1.19
N THR A 174 -1.79 -11.21 0.91
CA THR A 174 -2.91 -11.98 1.47
C THR A 174 -2.50 -12.56 2.81
N ILE A 175 -3.48 -12.89 3.66
CA ILE A 175 -3.20 -13.59 4.92
C ILE A 175 -2.47 -14.93 4.69
N ALA A 176 -2.77 -15.62 3.58
CA ALA A 176 -2.08 -16.86 3.21
C ALA A 176 -0.59 -16.63 2.93
N ASP A 177 -0.20 -15.47 2.38
CA ASP A 177 1.21 -15.15 2.14
C ASP A 177 1.97 -14.84 3.44
N VAL A 178 1.26 -14.36 4.47
CA VAL A 178 1.88 -13.92 5.75
C VAL A 178 2.05 -15.08 6.72
N ILE A 179 0.97 -15.84 6.97
CA ILE A 179 0.99 -16.93 7.97
C ILE A 179 1.03 -18.32 7.33
N GLY A 180 0.88 -18.43 6.01
CA GLY A 180 0.86 -19.70 5.28
C GLY A 180 -0.42 -20.50 5.50
N SER A 181 -0.64 -20.93 6.74
CA SER A 181 -1.75 -21.78 7.17
C SER A 181 -2.28 -21.34 8.54
N ASN A 182 -3.55 -21.65 8.80
CA ASN A 182 -4.16 -21.48 10.12
C ASN A 182 -3.65 -22.50 11.16
N ALA A 183 -2.82 -23.45 10.75
CA ALA A 183 -2.23 -24.48 11.60
C ALA A 183 -1.51 -23.89 12.84
N ILE A 184 -0.89 -22.72 12.70
CA ILE A 184 -0.18 -22.05 13.80
C ILE A 184 -1.12 -21.80 15.00
N PHE A 185 -2.36 -21.37 14.74
CA PHE A 185 -3.32 -21.10 15.81
C PHE A 185 -3.91 -22.38 16.41
N THR A 186 -4.14 -23.41 15.59
CA THR A 186 -4.63 -24.70 16.09
C THR A 186 -3.58 -25.43 16.92
N ASP A 187 -2.30 -25.34 16.52
CA ASP A 187 -1.18 -25.93 17.25
C ASP A 187 -0.92 -25.18 18.55
N LEU A 188 -1.04 -23.85 18.54
CA LEU A 188 -0.96 -23.03 19.75
C LEU A 188 -2.08 -23.39 20.75
N ASP A 189 -3.31 -23.60 20.27
CA ASP A 189 -4.42 -24.03 21.12
C ASP A 189 -4.22 -25.44 21.68
N ALA A 190 -3.68 -26.36 20.89
CA ALA A 190 -3.30 -27.68 21.36
C ALA A 190 -2.22 -27.61 22.44
N ALA A 191 -1.21 -26.77 22.28
CA ALA A 191 -0.14 -26.57 23.26
C ALA A 191 -0.67 -25.93 24.55
N ILE A 192 -1.55 -24.94 24.45
CA ILE A 192 -2.22 -24.35 25.62
C ILE A 192 -3.05 -25.40 26.35
N ALA A 193 -3.79 -26.24 25.63
CA ALA A 193 -4.59 -27.31 26.21
C ALA A 193 -3.71 -28.36 26.94
N GLU A 194 -2.55 -28.71 26.37
CA GLU A 194 -1.58 -29.62 27.01
C GLU A 194 -1.00 -29.02 28.32
N LEU A 195 -0.70 -27.72 28.34
CA LEU A 195 -0.27 -27.04 29.55
C LEU A 195 -1.37 -27.00 30.62
N GLU A 196 -2.64 -26.87 30.22
CA GLU A 196 -3.79 -26.93 31.11
C GLU A 196 -4.07 -28.34 31.67
N THR A 197 -3.88 -29.40 30.90
CA THR A 197 -4.02 -30.78 31.41
C THR A 197 -2.91 -31.10 32.40
N ALA A 198 -1.66 -30.69 32.13
CA ALA A 198 -0.55 -30.82 33.06
C ALA A 198 -0.81 -30.09 34.39
N LEU A 199 -1.46 -28.92 34.36
CA LEU A 199 -1.92 -28.19 35.56
C LEU A 199 -2.91 -29.02 36.39
N ARG A 200 -3.88 -29.68 35.74
CA ARG A 200 -4.89 -30.51 36.42
C ARG A 200 -4.25 -31.73 37.09
N ASP A 201 -3.29 -32.37 36.43
CA ASP A 201 -2.57 -33.53 36.97
C ASP A 201 -1.69 -33.18 38.19
N LEU A 202 -1.06 -31.99 38.18
CA LEU A 202 -0.31 -31.47 39.33
C LEU A 202 -1.23 -31.20 40.54
N LYS A 203 -2.42 -30.61 40.32
CA LYS A 203 -3.41 -30.40 41.39
C LYS A 203 -3.94 -31.72 41.96
N LEU A 204 -4.15 -32.74 41.13
CA LEU A 204 -4.58 -34.07 41.59
C LEU A 204 -3.49 -34.80 42.39
N ARG A 205 -2.21 -34.58 42.08
CA ARG A 205 -1.08 -35.10 42.86
C ARG A 205 -0.90 -34.41 44.21
N SER A 206 -1.19 -33.11 44.33
CA SER A 206 -1.11 -32.40 45.62
C SER A 206 -2.22 -32.76 46.60
N ILE A 207 -3.35 -33.30 46.12
CA ILE A 207 -4.49 -33.73 46.96
C ILE A 207 -4.30 -35.18 47.48
N ARG A 208 -3.37 -35.96 46.89
CA ARG A 208 -3.07 -37.34 47.30
C ARG A 208 -1.89 -37.47 48.29
N ARG A 209 -1.31 -36.36 48.76
CA ARG A 209 -0.35 -36.32 49.87
C ARG A 209 -0.98 -35.60 51.05
#